data_AF-A0A381DHH1-F1
#
_entry.id   AF-A0A381DHH1-F1
#
_cell.length_a   1.000
_cell.length_b   1.000
_cell.length_c   1.000
_cell.angle_alpha   90.00
_cell.angle_beta   90.00
_cell.angle_gamma   90.00
#
_symmetry.space_group_name_H-M   'P 1'
#
loop_
_entity.id
_entity.type
_entity.pdbx_description
1 polymer ?
#
loop_
_entity_poly.entity_id
_entity_poly.type
_entity_poly.pdbx_seq_one_letter_code
_entity_poly.pdbx_strand_id
1 'polypeptide(L)'
;MLSNIKITDDLLNRIYEYSYGSWISILHYNWWGDELFFDRLLSQEEENELFFIILKALLDEGFAFLFPPEEFYKEKIEDYITPIQIKQNFRIWDISSNEAIEYIRKHMPLDPDYSDDDTIPYWFGNYCPRIGWVDKDTGKIEMGW
;
A
#
# COMPACT_ATOMS: atom_id res chain seq x y z
N MET A 1 -19.74 4.17 3.08
CA MET A 1 -19.94 5.64 3.12
C MET A 1 -18.83 6.42 2.40
N LEU A 2 -17.83 5.74 1.80
CA LEU A 2 -16.61 6.36 1.26
C LEU A 2 -16.62 6.57 -0.27
N SER A 3 -17.73 6.28 -0.95
CA SER A 3 -17.84 6.29 -2.42
C SER A 3 -17.64 7.67 -3.08
N ASN A 4 -17.47 8.73 -2.29
CA ASN A 4 -17.30 10.11 -2.76
C ASN A 4 -16.00 10.76 -2.27
N ILE A 5 -15.07 10.00 -1.68
CA ILE A 5 -13.76 10.58 -1.31
C ILE A 5 -13.02 10.93 -2.59
N LYS A 6 -12.81 12.22 -2.80
CA LYS A 6 -11.90 12.73 -3.82
C LYS A 6 -10.59 13.10 -3.15
N ILE A 7 -9.57 12.26 -3.35
CA ILE A 7 -8.20 12.64 -2.98
C ILE A 7 -7.77 13.75 -3.95
N THR A 8 -7.50 14.93 -3.40
CA THR A 8 -6.92 16.05 -4.16
C THR A 8 -5.41 15.87 -4.26
N ASP A 9 -4.78 16.48 -5.26
CA ASP A 9 -3.33 16.44 -5.42
C ASP A 9 -2.58 16.95 -4.17
N ASP A 10 -3.10 18.01 -3.53
CA ASP A 10 -2.54 18.55 -2.28
C ASP A 10 -2.58 17.52 -1.14
N LEU A 11 -3.72 16.83 -0.99
CA LEU A 11 -3.89 15.82 0.04
C LEU A 11 -3.03 14.59 -0.23
N LEU A 12 -2.96 14.13 -1.49
CA LEU A 12 -2.08 13.03 -1.89
C LEU A 12 -0.61 13.38 -1.64
N ASN A 13 -0.21 14.62 -1.93
CA ASN A 13 1.12 15.11 -1.63
C ASN A 13 1.41 15.09 -0.13
N ARG A 14 0.48 15.56 0.72
CA ARG A 14 0.66 15.52 2.19
C ARG A 14 0.80 14.09 2.71
N ILE A 15 -0.03 13.17 2.21
CA ILE A 15 0.05 11.74 2.55
C ILE A 15 1.41 11.18 2.13
N TYR A 16 1.87 11.49 0.91
CA TYR A 16 3.20 11.11 0.45
C TYR A 16 4.29 11.66 1.39
N GLU A 17 4.32 12.96 1.68
CA GLU A 17 5.39 13.56 2.49
C GLU A 17 5.49 12.93 3.87
N TYR A 18 4.34 12.59 4.46
CA TYR A 18 4.28 11.94 5.76
C TYR A 18 4.71 10.45 5.69
N SER A 19 4.34 9.75 4.61
CA SER A 19 4.52 8.30 4.49
C SER A 19 5.83 7.90 3.82
N TYR A 20 6.50 8.84 3.16
CA TYR A 20 7.68 8.59 2.35
C TYR A 20 8.76 7.82 3.13
N GLY A 21 9.28 6.76 2.50
CA GLY A 21 10.32 5.90 3.08
C GLY A 21 9.83 4.92 4.14
N SER A 22 8.55 4.96 4.53
CA SER A 22 7.98 4.08 5.55
C SER A 22 7.39 2.81 4.95
N TRP A 23 7.22 1.76 5.77
CA TRP A 23 6.49 0.54 5.41
C TRP A 23 5.05 0.81 4.99
N ILE A 24 4.47 -0.05 4.14
CA ILE A 24 3.13 0.13 3.56
C ILE A 24 2.01 0.26 4.61
N SER A 25 2.18 -0.37 5.78
CA SER A 25 1.20 -0.32 6.87
C SER A 25 0.98 1.08 7.42
N ILE A 26 1.92 2.01 7.20
CA ILE A 26 1.78 3.42 7.57
C ILE A 26 0.54 4.04 6.91
N LEU A 27 0.17 3.58 5.71
CA LEU A 27 -1.01 4.06 5.00
C LEU A 27 -2.32 3.60 5.66
N HIS A 28 -2.26 2.57 6.52
CA HIS A 28 -3.39 2.04 7.26
C HIS A 28 -3.48 2.64 8.68
N TYR A 29 -2.36 2.75 9.40
CA TYR A 29 -2.34 3.13 10.82
C TYR A 29 -2.31 4.64 11.14
N ASN A 30 -2.27 5.52 10.13
CA ASN A 30 -2.11 6.96 10.36
C ASN A 30 -3.41 7.74 10.64
N TRP A 31 -4.51 7.06 10.94
CA TRP A 31 -5.82 7.68 11.24
C TRP A 31 -6.17 8.83 10.30
N TRP A 32 -5.89 8.67 9.00
CA TRP A 32 -6.16 9.69 7.98
C TRP A 32 -7.61 10.19 8.04
N GLY A 33 -8.52 9.29 8.41
CA GLY A 33 -9.92 9.57 8.61
C GLY A 33 -10.16 10.73 9.56
N ASP A 34 -9.56 10.70 10.75
CA ASP A 34 -9.81 11.68 11.82
C ASP A 34 -9.09 13.02 11.60
N GLU A 35 -7.92 13.00 10.94
CA GLU A 35 -7.10 14.20 10.78
C GLU A 35 -7.32 14.91 9.43
N LEU A 36 -7.73 14.20 8.38
CA LEU A 36 -7.72 14.74 7.01
C LEU A 36 -9.04 14.62 6.25
N PHE A 37 -9.88 13.63 6.55
CA PHE A 37 -11.04 13.33 5.70
C PHE A 37 -12.41 13.48 6.40
N PHE A 38 -12.49 13.28 7.72
CA PHE A 38 -13.75 13.18 8.45
C PHE A 38 -13.64 13.78 9.85
N ASP A 39 -14.68 14.51 10.27
CA ASP A 39 -14.85 14.96 11.66
C ASP A 39 -15.40 13.84 12.57
N ARG A 40 -15.03 12.57 12.31
CA ARG A 40 -15.48 11.41 13.07
C ARG A 40 -14.52 10.23 12.93
N LEU A 41 -14.53 9.37 13.97
CA LEU A 41 -13.95 8.04 13.94
C LEU A 41 -14.53 7.20 12.80
N LEU A 42 -13.64 6.54 12.07
CA LEU A 42 -13.98 5.54 11.07
C LEU A 42 -14.18 4.17 11.71
N SER A 43 -15.02 3.33 11.09
CA SER A 43 -15.01 1.91 11.42
C SER A 43 -13.80 1.22 10.79
N GLN A 44 -13.42 0.05 11.28
CA GLN A 44 -12.32 -0.73 10.70
C GLN A 44 -12.52 -1.00 9.19
N GLU A 45 -13.75 -1.29 8.78
CA GLU A 45 -14.09 -1.45 7.36
C GLU A 45 -13.82 -0.16 6.58
N GLU A 46 -14.16 0.99 7.14
CA GLU A 46 -13.92 2.28 6.52
C GLU A 46 -12.42 2.65 6.47
N GLU A 47 -11.65 2.31 7.50
CA GLU A 47 -10.19 2.47 7.48
C GLU A 47 -9.53 1.59 6.42
N ASN A 48 -9.97 0.33 6.29
CA ASN A 48 -9.49 -0.59 5.26
C ASN A 48 -9.75 -0.05 3.86
N GLU A 49 -10.97 0.44 3.61
CA GLU A 49 -11.32 1.06 2.34
C GLU A 49 -10.53 2.36 2.08
N LEU A 50 -10.34 3.20 3.10
CA LEU A 50 -9.54 4.42 2.96
C LEU A 50 -8.08 4.08 2.61
N PHE A 51 -7.51 3.07 3.25
CA PHE A 51 -6.19 2.53 2.90
C PHE A 51 -6.11 2.12 1.42
N PHE A 52 -7.09 1.37 0.91
CA PHE A 52 -7.12 0.97 -0.50
C PHE A 52 -7.23 2.16 -1.45
N ILE A 53 -8.06 3.15 -1.11
CA ILE A 53 -8.24 4.37 -1.92
C ILE A 53 -6.93 5.17 -1.99
N ILE A 54 -6.26 5.35 -0.85
CA ILE A 54 -4.98 6.07 -0.76
C ILE A 54 -3.89 5.33 -1.51
N LEU A 55 -3.72 4.03 -1.25
CA LEU A 55 -2.69 3.22 -1.91
C LEU A 55 -2.90 3.23 -3.42
N LYS A 56 -4.13 3.05 -3.89
CA LYS A 56 -4.44 3.13 -5.33
C LYS A 56 -4.04 4.48 -5.93
N ALA A 57 -4.38 5.59 -5.28
CA ALA A 57 -4.03 6.92 -5.77
C ALA A 57 -2.51 7.12 -5.86
N LEU A 58 -1.74 6.65 -4.87
CA LEU A 58 -0.27 6.71 -4.90
C LEU A 58 0.32 5.90 -6.05
N LEU A 59 -0.25 4.73 -6.36
CA LEU A 59 0.19 3.88 -7.47
C LEU A 59 -0.17 4.48 -8.83
N ASP A 60 -1.40 4.97 -8.99
CA ASP A 60 -1.89 5.57 -10.23
C ASP A 60 -1.09 6.83 -10.62
N GLU A 61 -0.79 7.69 -9.64
CA GLU A 61 -0.01 8.92 -9.85
C GLU A 61 1.51 8.66 -9.90
N GLY A 62 1.94 7.41 -9.72
CA GLY A 62 3.35 7.02 -9.80
C GLY A 62 4.22 7.53 -8.65
N PHE A 63 3.62 7.88 -7.51
CA PHE A 63 4.34 8.21 -6.28
C PHE A 63 4.93 6.98 -5.59
N ALA A 64 4.37 5.80 -5.86
CA ALA A 64 4.86 4.54 -5.35
C ALA A 64 4.72 3.42 -6.39
N PHE A 65 5.46 2.34 -6.16
CA PHE A 65 5.31 1.03 -6.81
C PHE A 65 5.20 -0.05 -5.75
N LEU A 66 4.66 -1.21 -6.12
CA LEU A 66 4.70 -2.38 -5.26
C LEU A 66 5.79 -3.35 -5.72
N PHE A 67 6.42 -3.99 -4.76
CA PHE A 67 7.17 -5.21 -4.94
C PHE A 67 6.23 -6.38 -4.69
N PRO A 68 6.38 -7.49 -5.44
CA PRO A 68 5.52 -8.64 -5.22
C PRO A 68 5.71 -9.22 -3.82
N PRO A 69 4.63 -9.73 -3.20
CA PRO A 69 4.71 -10.55 -1.99
C PRO A 69 5.74 -11.68 -2.09
N GLU A 70 6.39 -11.98 -0.96
CA GLU A 70 7.39 -13.04 -0.88
C GLU A 70 6.81 -14.43 -1.15
N GLU A 71 5.50 -14.65 -0.95
CA GLU A 71 4.87 -15.93 -1.31
C GLU A 71 5.00 -16.29 -2.80
N PHE A 72 5.16 -15.26 -3.66
CA PHE A 72 5.40 -15.44 -5.08
C PHE A 72 6.87 -15.74 -5.38
N TYR A 73 7.80 -15.49 -4.47
CA TYR A 73 9.19 -15.85 -4.69
C TYR A 73 9.37 -17.37 -4.61
N LYS A 74 10.11 -17.94 -5.58
CA LYS A 74 10.45 -19.35 -5.63
C LYS A 74 11.96 -19.51 -5.57
N GLU A 75 12.46 -19.83 -4.38
CA GLU A 75 13.88 -20.04 -4.10
C GLU A 75 14.57 -20.96 -5.11
N LYS A 76 13.91 -22.06 -5.53
CA LYS A 76 14.48 -23.04 -6.47
C LYS A 76 14.83 -22.48 -7.84
N ILE A 77 14.13 -21.43 -8.28
CA ILE A 77 14.34 -20.79 -9.58
C ILE A 77 14.83 -19.34 -9.43
N GLU A 78 15.09 -18.89 -8.20
CA GLU A 78 15.54 -17.53 -7.83
C GLU A 78 14.72 -16.40 -8.49
N ASP A 79 13.41 -16.64 -8.64
CA ASP A 79 12.51 -15.73 -9.33
C ASP A 79 11.08 -15.76 -8.79
N TYR A 80 10.27 -14.78 -9.19
CA TYR A 80 8.88 -14.65 -8.81
C TYR A 80 7.95 -15.36 -9.81
N ILE A 81 6.93 -16.05 -9.30
CA ILE A 81 5.85 -16.66 -10.09
C ILE A 81 4.66 -15.71 -10.27
N THR A 82 4.96 -14.45 -10.59
CA THR A 82 3.98 -13.40 -10.89
C THR A 82 4.62 -12.43 -11.88
N PRO A 83 3.87 -11.63 -12.65
CA PRO A 83 4.46 -10.68 -13.58
C PRO A 83 5.42 -9.70 -12.88
N ILE A 84 6.61 -9.52 -13.46
CA ILE A 84 7.65 -8.62 -12.94
C ILE A 84 8.10 -7.66 -14.05
N GLN A 85 8.28 -6.40 -13.67
CA GLN A 85 8.95 -5.40 -14.47
C GLN A 85 10.24 -4.98 -13.77
N ILE A 86 11.32 -4.80 -14.55
CA ILE A 86 12.57 -4.26 -14.01
C ILE A 86 12.56 -2.74 -14.16
N LYS A 87 12.66 -2.02 -13.04
CA LYS A 87 12.74 -0.55 -13.00
C LYS A 87 13.84 -0.12 -12.04
N GLN A 88 14.83 0.61 -12.53
CA GLN A 88 15.99 1.05 -11.71
C GLN A 88 16.66 -0.10 -10.92
N ASN A 89 16.79 -1.28 -11.54
CA ASN A 89 17.30 -2.53 -10.95
C ASN A 89 16.40 -3.18 -9.89
N PHE A 90 15.21 -2.66 -9.65
CA PHE A 90 14.19 -3.27 -8.80
C PHE A 90 13.26 -4.17 -9.61
N ARG A 91 12.88 -5.31 -9.02
CA ARG A 91 11.83 -6.22 -9.52
C ARG A 91 10.49 -5.74 -8.97
N ILE A 92 9.84 -4.82 -9.69
CA ILE A 92 8.53 -4.30 -9.31
C ILE A 92 7.43 -5.22 -9.83
N TRP A 93 6.30 -5.23 -9.13
CA TRP A 93 5.15 -6.06 -9.45
C TRP A 93 4.41 -5.50 -10.67
N ASP A 94 4.47 -6.21 -11.80
CA ASP A 94 3.94 -5.74 -13.10
C ASP A 94 2.47 -6.08 -13.27
N ILE A 95 1.64 -5.50 -12.40
CA ILE A 95 0.19 -5.62 -12.43
C ILE A 95 -0.45 -4.24 -12.28
N SER A 96 -1.71 -4.11 -12.67
CA SER A 96 -2.44 -2.85 -12.47
C SER A 96 -2.65 -2.57 -10.97
N SER A 97 -2.84 -1.29 -10.63
CA SER A 97 -3.23 -0.91 -9.26
C SER A 97 -4.47 -1.69 -8.79
N ASN A 98 -5.44 -1.94 -9.69
CA ASN A 98 -6.69 -2.60 -9.34
C ASN A 98 -6.44 -4.06 -8.96
N GLU A 99 -5.63 -4.78 -9.74
CA GLU A 99 -5.23 -6.16 -9.44
C GLU A 99 -4.47 -6.23 -8.12
N ALA A 100 -3.59 -5.26 -7.86
CA ALA A 100 -2.87 -5.19 -6.59
C ALA A 100 -3.81 -4.97 -5.40
N ILE A 101 -4.74 -4.02 -5.50
CA ILE A 101 -5.74 -3.76 -4.45
C ILE A 101 -6.63 -4.98 -4.24
N GLU A 102 -7.09 -5.65 -5.29
CA GLU A 102 -7.90 -6.87 -5.17
C GLU A 102 -7.13 -7.99 -4.45
N TYR A 103 -5.84 -8.16 -4.77
CA TYR A 103 -4.99 -9.11 -4.06
C TYR A 103 -4.85 -8.74 -2.58
N ILE A 104 -4.50 -7.49 -2.25
CA ILE A 104 -4.31 -7.05 -0.86
C ILE A 104 -5.62 -7.24 -0.09
N ARG A 105 -6.75 -6.81 -0.66
CA ARG A 105 -8.09 -6.98 -0.07
C ARG A 105 -8.44 -8.44 0.23
N LYS A 106 -8.01 -9.38 -0.61
CA LYS A 106 -8.26 -10.81 -0.41
C LYS A 106 -7.42 -11.41 0.74
N HIS A 107 -6.22 -10.88 0.98
CA HIS A 107 -5.26 -11.47 1.93
C HIS A 107 -5.13 -10.69 3.23
N MET A 108 -5.52 -9.42 3.25
CA MET A 108 -5.53 -8.60 4.45
C MET A 108 -6.59 -9.15 5.42
N PRO A 109 -6.27 -9.29 6.72
CA PRO A 109 -7.25 -9.73 7.72
C PRO A 109 -8.30 -8.62 7.93
N LEU A 110 -9.48 -8.80 7.35
CA LEU A 110 -10.58 -7.80 7.33
C LEU A 110 -11.55 -7.89 8.53
N ASP A 111 -11.34 -8.80 9.49
CA ASP A 111 -12.32 -9.04 10.57
C ASP A 111 -12.37 -7.82 11.53
N PRO A 112 -13.55 -7.27 11.82
CA PRO A 112 -13.73 -6.15 12.75
C PRO A 112 -13.35 -6.46 14.21
N ASP A 113 -13.17 -7.72 14.59
CA ASP A 113 -12.80 -8.13 15.96
C ASP A 113 -11.28 -8.32 16.16
N TYR A 114 -10.45 -7.91 15.20
CA TYR A 114 -9.00 -8.14 15.29
C TYR A 114 -8.26 -7.21 16.25
N SER A 115 -7.34 -7.80 17.00
CA SER A 115 -6.34 -7.07 17.79
C SER A 115 -5.11 -6.76 16.93
N ASP A 116 -4.27 -5.81 17.36
CA ASP A 116 -3.01 -5.48 16.67
C ASP A 116 -2.16 -6.75 16.38
N ASP A 117 -2.24 -7.76 17.25
CA ASP A 117 -1.52 -9.04 17.14
C ASP A 117 -1.92 -9.84 15.89
N ASP A 118 -3.12 -9.63 15.32
CA ASP A 118 -3.64 -10.39 14.18
C ASP A 118 -3.27 -9.77 12.83
N THR A 119 -2.94 -8.47 12.80
CA THR A 119 -2.60 -7.73 11.57
C THR A 119 -1.09 -7.66 11.32
N ILE A 120 -0.27 -7.70 12.39
CA ILE A 120 1.20 -7.76 12.31
C ILE A 120 1.70 -8.91 11.41
N PRO A 121 1.20 -10.16 11.53
CA PRO A 121 1.63 -11.26 10.66
C PRO A 121 1.34 -11.02 9.18
N TYR A 122 0.32 -10.23 8.85
CA TYR A 122 0.06 -9.83 7.47
C TYR A 122 1.10 -8.80 7.02
N TRP A 123 1.14 -7.64 7.70
CA TRP A 123 1.97 -6.50 7.30
C TRP A 123 3.45 -6.83 7.18
N PHE A 124 3.96 -7.68 8.07
CA PHE A 124 5.38 -8.05 8.13
C PHE A 124 5.65 -9.49 7.66
N GLY A 125 4.64 -10.15 7.10
CA GLY A 125 4.74 -11.51 6.58
C GLY A 125 4.91 -11.60 5.08
N ASN A 126 4.74 -12.82 4.55
CA ASN A 126 5.01 -13.13 3.14
C ASN A 126 3.90 -12.69 2.17
N TYR A 127 2.74 -12.26 2.69
CA TYR A 127 1.55 -11.95 1.91
C TYR A 127 1.39 -10.46 1.62
N CYS A 128 2.00 -9.57 2.41
CA CYS A 128 1.90 -8.15 2.15
C CYS A 128 2.91 -7.75 1.06
N PRO A 129 2.47 -7.07 -0.02
CA PRO A 129 3.38 -6.47 -0.97
C PRO A 129 4.24 -5.41 -0.27
N ARG A 130 5.54 -5.35 -0.59
CA ARG A 130 6.37 -4.23 -0.11
C ARG A 130 6.11 -3.00 -0.97
N ILE A 131 6.27 -1.82 -0.40
CA ILE A 131 6.14 -0.56 -1.12
C ILE A 131 7.52 0.02 -1.47
N GLY A 132 7.65 0.52 -2.70
CA GLY A 132 8.75 1.35 -3.14
C GLY A 132 8.27 2.77 -3.39
N TRP A 133 8.88 3.74 -2.73
CA TRP A 133 8.57 5.15 -2.87
C TRP A 133 9.38 5.80 -3.98
N VAL A 134 8.79 6.72 -4.73
CA VAL A 134 9.50 7.51 -5.74
C VAL A 134 9.88 8.85 -5.14
N ASP A 135 11.18 9.13 -5.02
CA ASP A 135 11.68 10.46 -4.65
C ASP A 135 11.21 11.50 -5.69
N LYS A 136 10.52 12.55 -5.24
CA LYS A 136 9.93 13.55 -6.16
C LYS A 136 10.97 14.37 -6.92
N ASP A 137 12.13 14.61 -6.34
CA ASP A 137 13.16 15.47 -6.94
C ASP A 137 14.03 14.73 -7.96
N THR A 138 14.31 13.46 -7.69
CA THR A 138 15.28 12.65 -8.44
C THR A 138 14.63 11.51 -9.23
N GLY A 139 13.36 11.20 -8.95
CA GLY A 139 12.64 10.07 -9.54
C GLY A 139 13.18 8.70 -9.12
N LYS A 140 14.07 8.63 -8.12
CA LYS A 140 14.65 7.37 -7.65
C LYS A 140 13.65 6.55 -6.87
N ILE A 141 13.72 5.24 -7.02
CA ILE A 141 12.92 4.32 -6.21
C ILE A 141 13.69 3.98 -4.94
N GLU A 142 13.04 4.16 -3.79
CA GLU A 142 13.55 3.81 -2.47
C GLU A 142 12.60 2.81 -1.81
N MET A 143 13.13 1.74 -1.21
CA MET A 143 12.28 0.79 -0.50
C MET A 143 11.76 1.42 0.79
N GLY A 144 10.46 1.22 1.07
CA GLY A 144 9.91 1.51 2.39
C GLY A 144 10.49 0.56 3.43
N TRP A 145 10.86 1.10 4.59
CA TRP A 145 11.42 0.35 5.73
C TRP A 145 10.44 0.27 6.90
#